data_AF-A0A0S9QHU7-F1
#
_entry.id   AF-A0A0S9QHU7-F1
#
_cell.length_a   1.000
_cell.length_b   1.000
_cell.length_c   1.000
_cell.angle_alpha   90.00
_cell.angle_beta   90.00
_cell.angle_gamma   90.00
#
_symmetry.space_group_name_H-M   'P 1'
#
loop_
_entity.id
_entity.type
_entity.pdbx_description
1 polymer ?
#
loop_
_entity_poly.entity_id
_entity_poly.type
_entity_poly.pdbx_seq_one_letter_code
_entity_poly.pdbx_strand_id
1 'polypeptide(L)'
;MIRETVATIDGLEVIALDSASQIELGDRRRLVIAASNGGRESGRAAVLAGCAAVVFNDAGIGKDRAGVSGLDLVDAEGIAGMAVAHTSAEISDGLGTWRTGVLSTVNSTAAALGIRPGMPVREAVAIVAAARKEAS
;
A
#
# COMPACT_ATOMS: atom_id res chain seq x y z
N MET A 1 -5.13 -13.11 12.43
CA MET A 1 -4.69 -11.92 11.69
C MET A 1 -3.17 -11.93 11.66
N ILE A 2 -2.60 -11.95 10.47
CA ILE A 2 -1.17 -12.03 10.17
C ILE A 2 -0.55 -10.63 10.24
N ARG A 3 0.72 -10.60 10.67
CA ARG A 3 1.65 -9.48 10.53
C ARG A 3 3.03 -10.07 10.28
N GLU A 4 3.57 -9.86 9.09
CA GLU A 4 4.84 -10.50 8.69
C GLU A 4 5.67 -9.57 7.80
N THR A 5 6.99 -9.56 8.02
CA THR A 5 7.93 -8.97 7.06
C THR A 5 8.09 -9.94 5.89
N VAL A 6 7.55 -9.58 4.74
CA VAL A 6 7.51 -10.46 3.55
C VAL A 6 8.68 -10.24 2.59
N ALA A 7 9.39 -9.12 2.72
CA ALA A 7 10.59 -8.81 1.97
C ALA A 7 11.39 -7.66 2.61
N THR A 8 12.68 -7.60 2.25
CA THR A 8 13.51 -6.40 2.40
C THR A 8 14.19 -6.14 1.06
N ILE A 9 13.90 -5.01 0.43
CA ILE A 9 14.39 -4.67 -0.92
C ILE A 9 15.09 -3.33 -0.83
N ASP A 10 16.38 -3.27 -1.20
CA ASP A 10 17.19 -2.03 -1.12
C ASP A 10 17.12 -1.32 0.26
N GLY A 11 17.00 -2.10 1.33
CA GLY A 11 16.89 -1.60 2.72
C GLY A 11 15.48 -1.16 3.13
N LEU A 12 14.49 -1.24 2.24
CA LEU A 12 13.08 -1.02 2.56
C LEU A 12 12.44 -2.33 3.03
N GLU A 13 12.03 -2.38 4.30
CA GLU A 13 11.22 -3.48 4.84
C GLU A 13 9.77 -3.39 4.33
N VAL A 14 9.23 -4.53 3.91
CA VAL A 14 7.86 -4.68 3.42
C VAL A 14 7.07 -5.53 4.41
N ILE A 15 6.06 -4.92 5.04
CA ILE A 15 5.24 -5.56 6.06
C ILE A 15 3.87 -5.87 5.47
N ALA A 16 3.45 -7.14 5.52
CA ALA A 16 2.11 -7.56 5.15
C ALA A 16 1.25 -7.74 6.39
N LEU A 17 0.05 -7.14 6.35
CA LEU A 17 -0.96 -7.11 7.40
C LEU A 17 -2.31 -7.51 6.80
N ASP A 18 -3.13 -8.22 7.57
CA ASP A 18 -4.51 -8.51 7.16
C ASP A 18 -5.41 -7.27 7.26
N SER A 19 -5.07 -6.30 8.12
CA SER A 19 -5.89 -5.10 8.31
C SER A 19 -5.05 -3.84 8.53
N ALA A 20 -5.54 -2.70 8.00
CA ALA A 20 -4.97 -1.38 8.30
C ALA A 20 -5.06 -1.01 9.79
N SER A 21 -5.93 -1.66 10.56
CA SER A 21 -5.97 -1.50 12.02
C SER A 21 -4.73 -2.07 12.74
N GLN A 22 -3.88 -2.83 12.03
CA GLN A 22 -2.61 -3.34 12.54
C GLN A 22 -1.43 -2.43 12.21
N ILE A 23 -1.66 -1.31 11.50
CA ILE A 23 -0.64 -0.29 11.27
C ILE A 23 -0.29 0.35 12.61
N GLU A 24 1.00 0.41 12.91
CA GLU A 24 1.52 0.97 14.16
C GLU A 24 2.68 1.94 13.93
N LEU A 25 3.06 2.72 14.95
CA LEU A 25 4.18 3.67 14.85
C LEU A 25 5.52 2.99 14.49
N GLY A 26 5.64 1.68 14.75
CA GLY A 26 6.78 0.87 14.33
C GLY A 26 6.90 0.70 12.81
N ASP A 27 5.85 1.04 12.04
CA ASP A 27 5.85 0.95 10.57
C ASP A 27 6.43 2.20 9.89
N ARG A 28 6.99 3.13 10.68
CA ARG A 28 7.63 4.33 10.18
C ARG A 28 8.71 4.01 9.16
N ARG A 29 8.66 4.67 8.00
CA ARG A 29 9.56 4.48 6.84
C ARG A 29 9.54 3.07 6.22
N ARG A 30 8.57 2.22 6.57
CA ARG A 30 8.36 0.91 5.95
C ARG A 30 7.30 0.99 4.86
N LEU A 31 7.32 0.03 3.93
CA LEU A 31 6.22 -0.17 3.00
C LEU A 31 5.22 -1.13 3.64
N VAL A 32 3.97 -0.71 3.76
CA VAL A 32 2.93 -1.52 4.39
C VAL A 32 1.92 -2.00 3.35
N ILE A 33 1.73 -3.30 3.29
CA ILE A 33 0.61 -3.95 2.61
C ILE A 33 -0.45 -4.21 3.68
N ALA A 34 -1.55 -3.48 3.65
CA ALA A 34 -2.67 -3.66 4.57
C ALA A 34 -3.89 -4.13 3.78
N ALA A 35 -4.20 -5.44 3.84
CA ALA A 35 -5.20 -6.09 3.00
C ALA A 35 -6.68 -5.75 3.33
N SER A 36 -6.94 -4.66 4.05
CA SER A 36 -8.27 -4.08 4.21
C SER A 36 -8.55 -3.04 3.11
N ASN A 37 -9.76 -2.48 3.11
CA ASN A 37 -10.06 -1.35 2.22
C ASN A 37 -9.09 -0.17 2.44
N GLY A 38 -8.78 0.55 1.37
CA GLY A 38 -7.98 1.77 1.39
C GLY A 38 -8.78 3.04 1.69
N GLY A 39 -9.88 2.94 2.44
CA GLY A 39 -10.70 4.08 2.81
C GLY A 39 -9.99 5.07 3.74
N ARG A 40 -10.70 6.15 4.07
CA ARG A 40 -10.16 7.31 4.79
C ARG A 40 -9.37 6.98 6.05
N GLU A 41 -9.89 6.11 6.92
CA GLU A 41 -9.19 5.78 8.17
C GLU A 41 -7.94 4.91 7.94
N SER A 42 -7.93 4.06 6.90
CA SER A 42 -6.72 3.32 6.50
C SER A 42 -5.62 4.25 6.03
N GLY A 43 -5.95 5.24 5.20
CA GLY A 43 -5.03 6.29 4.80
C GLY A 43 -4.52 7.11 5.98
N ARG A 44 -5.41 7.50 6.90
CA ARG A 44 -5.04 8.23 8.12
C ARG A 44 -4.07 7.44 9.00
N ALA A 45 -4.30 6.15 9.19
CA ALA A 45 -3.40 5.29 9.97
C ALA A 45 -1.99 5.25 9.36
N ALA A 46 -1.89 5.13 8.03
CA ALA A 46 -0.63 5.15 7.31
C ALA A 46 0.14 6.48 7.45
N VAL A 47 -0.58 7.61 7.36
CA VAL A 47 -0.01 8.95 7.58
C VAL A 47 0.53 9.07 9.00
N LEU A 48 -0.27 8.70 10.01
CA LEU A 48 0.13 8.80 11.42
C LEU A 48 1.34 7.92 11.76
N ALA A 49 1.44 6.73 11.15
CA ALA A 49 2.60 5.87 11.30
C ALA A 49 3.85 6.39 10.57
N GLY A 50 3.69 7.30 9.61
CA GLY A 50 4.79 7.78 8.77
C GLY A 50 5.34 6.69 7.85
N CYS A 51 4.45 5.88 7.27
CA CYS A 51 4.81 4.84 6.30
C CYS A 51 5.55 5.44 5.09
N ALA A 52 6.47 4.68 4.50
CA ALA A 52 7.16 5.08 3.27
C ALA A 52 6.27 4.97 2.02
N ALA A 53 5.38 3.97 2.01
CA ALA A 53 4.39 3.71 0.98
C ALA A 53 3.35 2.71 1.52
N VAL A 54 2.18 2.65 0.88
CA VAL A 54 1.11 1.74 1.27
C VAL A 54 0.42 1.06 0.10
N VAL A 55 0.04 -0.19 0.31
CA VAL A 55 -0.82 -0.98 -0.58
C VAL A 55 -2.06 -1.41 0.20
N PHE A 56 -3.23 -1.04 -0.28
CA PHE A 56 -4.52 -1.46 0.26
C PHE A 56 -5.25 -2.42 -0.69
N ASN A 57 -6.46 -2.86 -0.30
CA ASN A 57 -7.44 -3.46 -1.21
C ASN A 57 -8.46 -2.40 -1.64
N ASP A 58 -8.91 -2.41 -2.90
CA ASP A 58 -9.90 -1.44 -3.37
C ASP A 58 -11.31 -1.68 -2.84
N ALA A 59 -11.60 -2.90 -2.35
CA ALA A 59 -12.91 -3.32 -1.87
C ALA A 59 -14.07 -2.97 -2.83
N GLY A 60 -13.82 -3.08 -4.13
CA GLY A 60 -14.79 -2.72 -5.17
C GLY A 60 -14.95 -1.21 -5.37
N ILE A 61 -14.01 -0.41 -4.86
CA ILE A 61 -13.94 1.06 -4.87
C ILE A 61 -15.04 1.73 -4.03
N GLY A 62 -16.27 1.21 -4.06
CA GLY A 62 -17.42 1.75 -3.36
C GLY A 62 -17.93 3.06 -3.97
N LYS A 63 -19.08 3.52 -3.47
CA LYS A 63 -19.67 4.80 -3.85
C LYS A 63 -18.69 5.93 -3.54
N ASP A 64 -18.55 6.89 -4.46
CA ASP A 64 -17.69 8.07 -4.30
C ASP A 64 -16.23 7.72 -3.90
N ARG A 65 -15.72 6.57 -4.41
CA ARG A 65 -14.38 6.06 -4.11
C ARG A 65 -14.13 5.74 -2.62
N ALA A 66 -15.17 5.46 -1.83
CA ALA A 66 -15.05 5.25 -0.39
C ALA A 66 -14.04 4.17 0.03
N GLY A 67 -13.88 3.11 -0.77
CA GLY A 67 -12.94 2.01 -0.53
C GLY A 67 -11.47 2.36 -0.81
N VAL A 68 -11.19 3.50 -1.44
CA VAL A 68 -9.82 3.95 -1.77
C VAL A 68 -9.58 5.44 -1.45
N SER A 69 -10.48 6.09 -0.73
CA SER A 69 -10.40 7.53 -0.42
C SER A 69 -9.21 7.89 0.48
N GLY A 70 -8.62 6.92 1.16
CA GLY A 70 -7.36 7.09 1.89
C GLY A 70 -6.16 7.32 0.99
N LEU A 71 -6.23 6.97 -0.31
CA LEU A 71 -5.17 7.24 -1.27
C LEU A 71 -4.92 8.74 -1.45
N ASP A 72 -5.97 9.56 -1.42
CA ASP A 72 -5.87 11.02 -1.52
C ASP A 72 -5.20 11.62 -0.28
N LEU A 73 -5.45 11.04 0.90
CA LEU A 73 -4.83 11.46 2.15
C LEU A 73 -3.33 11.19 2.19
N VAL A 74 -2.92 9.99 1.77
CA VAL A 74 -1.48 9.65 1.73
C VAL A 74 -0.77 10.42 0.60
N ASP A 75 -1.47 10.75 -0.50
CA ASP A 75 -0.92 11.58 -1.59
C ASP A 75 -0.59 12.99 -1.12
N ALA A 76 -1.46 13.59 -0.30
CA ALA A 76 -1.26 14.93 0.25
C ALA A 76 0.01 15.04 1.12
N GLU A 77 0.48 13.91 1.68
CA GLU A 77 1.69 13.81 2.50
C GLU A 77 2.92 13.32 1.69
N GLY A 78 2.79 13.18 0.36
CA GLY A 78 3.85 12.69 -0.50
C GLY A 78 4.17 11.21 -0.30
N ILE A 79 3.21 10.42 0.19
CA ILE A 79 3.35 8.98 0.38
C ILE A 79 2.76 8.26 -0.82
N ALA A 80 3.55 7.36 -1.44
CA ALA A 80 3.08 6.52 -2.54
C ALA A 80 1.98 5.56 -2.05
N GLY A 81 0.76 5.75 -2.56
CA GLY A 81 -0.42 5.00 -2.18
C GLY A 81 -0.96 4.19 -3.36
N MET A 82 -1.24 2.92 -3.12
CA MET A 82 -1.72 1.97 -4.11
C MET A 82 -2.88 1.16 -3.53
N ALA A 83 -3.76 0.64 -4.39
CA ALA A 83 -4.72 -0.39 -4.00
C ALA A 83 -4.78 -1.50 -5.06
N VAL A 84 -4.89 -2.75 -4.61
CA VAL A 84 -5.13 -3.91 -5.46
C VAL A 84 -6.59 -4.06 -5.81
N ALA A 85 -6.88 -4.67 -6.96
CA ALA A 85 -8.23 -5.12 -7.27
C ALA A 85 -8.67 -6.17 -6.25
N HIS A 86 -9.85 -6.01 -5.64
CA HIS A 86 -10.45 -7.06 -4.81
C HIS A 86 -10.65 -8.40 -5.55
N THR A 87 -10.63 -8.39 -6.89
CA THR A 87 -10.67 -9.61 -7.72
C THR A 87 -9.31 -10.25 -7.94
N SER A 88 -8.21 -9.61 -7.53
CA SER A 88 -6.84 -10.11 -7.65
C SER A 88 -6.25 -10.64 -6.34
N ALA A 89 -6.78 -10.15 -5.21
CA ALA A 89 -6.41 -10.57 -3.87
C ALA A 89 -7.58 -10.39 -2.90
N GLU A 90 -7.72 -11.36 -1.99
CA GLU A 90 -8.78 -11.38 -0.98
C GLU A 90 -8.58 -10.27 0.06
N ILE A 91 -9.69 -9.68 0.52
CA ILE A 91 -9.65 -8.78 1.68
C ILE A 91 -9.25 -9.58 2.92
N SER A 92 -8.43 -8.99 3.77
CA SER A 92 -7.89 -9.63 4.97
C SER A 92 -6.90 -10.77 4.70
N ASP A 93 -6.31 -10.84 3.50
CA ASP A 93 -5.15 -11.69 3.20
C ASP A 93 -3.94 -10.83 2.77
N GLY A 94 -3.12 -10.46 3.76
CA GLY A 94 -1.89 -9.69 3.53
C GLY A 94 -0.88 -10.44 2.65
N LEU A 95 -0.74 -11.75 2.88
CA LEU A 95 0.21 -12.59 2.13
C LEU A 95 -0.26 -12.85 0.69
N GLY A 96 -1.56 -13.02 0.47
CA GLY A 96 -2.17 -13.06 -0.85
C GLY A 96 -1.97 -11.78 -1.62
N THR A 97 -2.23 -10.63 -0.99
CA THR A 97 -1.98 -9.30 -1.58
C THR A 97 -0.53 -9.16 -2.04
N TRP A 98 0.45 -9.61 -1.24
CA TRP A 98 1.86 -9.63 -1.64
C TRP A 98 2.19 -10.61 -2.77
N ARG A 99 1.58 -11.81 -2.80
CA ARG A 99 1.92 -12.87 -3.75
C ARG A 99 1.29 -12.65 -5.13
N THR A 100 0.02 -12.27 -5.18
CA THR A 100 -0.78 -12.29 -6.40
C THR A 100 -1.51 -10.97 -6.68
N GLY A 101 -1.45 -10.01 -5.75
CA GLY A 101 -2.15 -8.74 -5.90
C GLY A 101 -1.74 -7.96 -7.15
N VAL A 102 -2.73 -7.42 -7.84
CA VAL A 102 -2.56 -6.56 -9.02
C VAL A 102 -3.22 -5.22 -8.74
N LEU A 103 -2.48 -4.14 -8.96
CA LEU A 103 -2.95 -2.78 -8.68
C LEU A 103 -4.16 -2.42 -9.55
N SER A 104 -5.24 -1.94 -8.94
CA SER A 104 -6.38 -1.36 -9.65
C SER A 104 -6.32 0.16 -9.71
N THR A 105 -5.72 0.80 -8.70
CA THR A 105 -5.58 2.26 -8.63
C THR A 105 -4.32 2.65 -7.88
N VAL A 106 -3.80 3.82 -8.22
CA VAL A 106 -2.61 4.43 -7.61
C VAL A 106 -2.86 5.93 -7.44
N ASN A 107 -2.21 6.57 -6.47
CA ASN A 107 -2.24 8.02 -6.32
C ASN A 107 -1.17 8.71 -7.19
N SER A 108 -1.16 10.05 -7.20
CA SER A 108 -0.27 10.84 -8.04
C SER A 108 1.21 10.62 -7.69
N THR A 109 1.51 10.51 -6.40
CA THR A 109 2.86 10.23 -5.88
C THR A 109 3.38 8.90 -6.40
N ALA A 110 2.59 7.82 -6.32
CA ALA A 110 2.96 6.53 -6.87
C ALA A 110 3.10 6.57 -8.40
N ALA A 111 2.19 7.27 -9.09
CA ALA A 111 2.25 7.44 -10.54
C ALA A 111 3.52 8.17 -11.01
N ALA A 112 3.98 9.17 -10.26
CA ALA A 112 5.21 9.90 -10.55
C ALA A 112 6.47 9.01 -10.49
N LEU A 113 6.42 7.89 -9.75
CA LEU A 113 7.47 6.88 -9.73
C LEU A 113 7.39 5.88 -10.91
N GLY A 114 6.38 6.01 -11.78
CA GLY A 114 6.12 5.08 -12.88
C GLY A 114 5.23 3.88 -12.50
N ILE A 115 4.66 3.88 -11.29
CA ILE A 115 3.73 2.83 -10.86
C ILE A 115 2.36 3.07 -11.49
N ARG A 116 1.73 2.02 -12.02
CA ARG A 116 0.46 2.13 -12.75
C ARG A 116 -0.50 0.98 -12.43
N PRO A 117 -1.81 1.18 -12.60
CA PRO A 117 -2.78 0.09 -12.58
C PRO A 117 -2.40 -1.05 -13.54
N GLY A 118 -2.72 -2.28 -13.17
CA GLY A 118 -2.34 -3.51 -13.87
C GLY A 118 -0.97 -4.07 -13.49
N MET A 119 -0.16 -3.32 -12.72
CA MET A 119 1.14 -3.79 -12.24
C MET A 119 0.97 -4.77 -11.06
N PRO A 120 1.77 -5.85 -10.97
CA PRO A 120 1.85 -6.69 -9.78
C PRO A 120 2.40 -5.90 -8.58
N VAL A 121 1.89 -6.18 -7.37
CA VAL A 121 2.35 -5.51 -6.13
C VAL A 121 3.87 -5.58 -5.97
N ARG A 122 4.48 -6.73 -6.26
CA ARG A 122 5.93 -6.93 -6.10
C ARG A 122 6.77 -6.01 -6.99
N GLU A 123 6.31 -5.76 -8.21
CA GLU A 123 6.98 -4.86 -9.15
C GLU A 123 6.87 -3.41 -8.66
N ALA A 124 5.69 -2.99 -8.22
CA ALA A 124 5.47 -1.67 -7.65
C ALA A 124 6.33 -1.44 -6.40
N VAL A 125 6.43 -2.44 -5.51
CA VAL A 125 7.28 -2.38 -4.32
C VAL A 125 8.76 -2.23 -4.68
N ALA A 126 9.24 -2.93 -5.71
CA ALA A 126 10.62 -2.80 -6.18
C ALA A 126 10.91 -1.38 -6.70
N ILE A 127 9.96 -0.77 -7.42
CA ILE A 127 10.06 0.62 -7.90
C ILE A 127 10.16 1.60 -6.72
N VAL A 128 9.30 1.44 -5.69
CA VAL A 128 9.37 2.29 -4.48
C VAL A 128 10.73 2.14 -3.79
N ALA A 129 11.22 0.92 -3.65
CA ALA A 129 12.50 0.65 -2.99
C ALA A 129 13.67 1.33 -3.72
N ALA A 130 13.74 1.18 -5.06
CA ALA A 130 14.76 1.80 -5.88
C ALA A 130 14.75 3.33 -5.78
N ALA A 131 13.57 3.96 -5.95
CA ALA A 131 13.43 5.42 -5.87
C ALA A 131 13.87 5.99 -4.51
N ARG A 132 13.63 5.27 -3.42
CA ARG A 132 14.03 5.70 -2.07
C ARG A 132 15.54 5.59 -1.84
N LYS A 133 16.18 4.59 -2.42
CA LYS A 133 17.64 4.42 -2.35
C LYS A 133 18.38 5.55 -3.05
N GLU A 134 17.87 6.01 -4.20
CA GLU A 134 18.45 7.13 -4.95
C GLU A 134 18.31 8.48 -4.24
N ALA A 135 17.30 8.63 -3.38
CA ALA A 135 17.04 9.84 -2.60
C ALA A 135 17.78 9.89 -1.25
N SER A 136 18.52 8.85 -0.87
CA SER A 136 19.22 8.72 0.43
C SER A 136 20.71 9.00 0.30
#